data_AF-A0A4Q3ACM5-F1
#
_entry.id   AF-A0A4Q3ACM5-F1
#
_cell.length_a   1.000
_cell.length_b   1.000
_cell.length_c   1.000
_cell.angle_alpha   90.00
_cell.angle_beta   90.00
_cell.angle_gamma   90.00
#
_symmetry.space_group_name_H-M   'P 1'
#
loop_
_entity.id
_entity.type
_entity.pdbx_description
1 polymer ?
#
loop_
_entity_poly.entity_id
_entity_poly.type
_entity_poly.pdbx_seq_one_letter_code
_entity_poly.pdbx_strand_id
1 'polypeptide(L)'
;MSIGALDAATAYGRAAGVSPLSRGPGIGGPGGTDAPVAGGFGQLVRGMVGDASSSLKAAETASTRQIAGKGDLIDVVTAMGAAEVALDTVVAVRDRVVNAYSEIMRMQI
;
A
#
# COMPACT_ATOMS: atom_id res chain seq x y z
N MET A 1 -18.92 -27.94 -19.49
CA MET A 1 -18.60 -26.50 -19.57
C MET A 1 -19.63 -25.69 -18.77
N SER A 2 -19.48 -25.62 -17.46
CA SER A 2 -20.36 -24.84 -16.57
C SER A 2 -19.54 -24.21 -15.43
N ILE A 3 -18.38 -23.65 -15.79
CA ILE A 3 -17.40 -23.06 -14.87
C ILE A 3 -17.65 -21.56 -14.67
N GLY A 4 -18.49 -20.91 -15.50
CA GLY A 4 -18.70 -19.45 -15.44
C GLY A 4 -19.70 -18.95 -14.39
N ALA A 5 -20.71 -19.75 -14.00
CA ALA A 5 -21.79 -19.24 -13.14
C ALA A 5 -21.40 -19.16 -11.65
N LEU A 6 -20.61 -20.11 -11.16
CA LEU A 6 -20.17 -20.12 -9.77
C LEU A 6 -19.04 -19.11 -9.52
N ASP A 7 -18.18 -18.87 -10.51
CA ASP A 7 -17.11 -17.87 -10.43
C ASP A 7 -17.67 -16.44 -10.53
N ALA A 8 -18.73 -16.23 -11.30
CA ALA A 8 -19.45 -14.95 -11.32
C ALA A 8 -20.11 -14.64 -9.97
N ALA A 9 -20.65 -15.64 -9.27
CA ALA A 9 -21.28 -15.44 -7.97
C ALA A 9 -20.28 -15.08 -6.87
N THR A 10 -19.07 -15.67 -6.88
CA THR A 10 -18.00 -15.33 -5.94
C THR A 10 -17.39 -13.97 -6.25
N ALA A 11 -17.28 -13.58 -7.52
CA ALA A 11 -16.87 -12.25 -7.93
C ALA A 11 -17.89 -11.18 -7.50
N TYR A 12 -19.20 -11.46 -7.62
CA TYR A 12 -20.24 -10.55 -7.15
C TYR A 12 -20.22 -10.38 -5.62
N GLY A 13 -19.97 -11.46 -4.87
CA GLY A 13 -19.80 -11.38 -3.41
C GLY A 13 -18.60 -10.53 -2.97
N ARG A 14 -17.50 -10.55 -3.75
CA ARG A 14 -16.32 -9.71 -3.51
C ARG A 14 -16.57 -8.23 -3.85
N ALA A 15 -17.34 -7.94 -4.90
CA ALA A 15 -17.69 -6.56 -5.27
C ALA A 15 -18.75 -5.94 -4.33
N ALA A 16 -19.66 -6.76 -3.79
CA ALA A 16 -20.69 -6.33 -2.85
C ALA A 16 -20.22 -6.23 -1.39
N GLY A 17 -18.92 -6.42 -1.11
CA GLY A 17 -18.34 -6.22 0.22
C GLY A 17 -18.67 -7.31 1.25
N VAL A 18 -19.23 -8.44 0.82
CA VAL A 18 -19.55 -9.58 1.70
C VAL A 18 -18.56 -10.70 1.41
N SER A 19 -17.31 -10.54 1.87
CA SER A 19 -16.28 -11.56 1.69
C SER A 19 -16.35 -12.58 2.84
N PRO A 20 -16.77 -13.83 2.59
CA PRO A 20 -16.65 -14.89 3.59
C PRO A 20 -15.16 -15.20 3.81
N LEU A 21 -14.75 -15.13 5.07
CA LEU A 21 -13.44 -15.49 5.58
C LEU A 21 -12.97 -16.87 5.06
N SER A 22 -12.04 -16.90 4.12
CA SER A 22 -11.19 -18.08 3.90
C SER A 22 -9.87 -17.75 3.17
N ARG A 23 -8.81 -17.54 3.98
CA ARG A 23 -7.49 -18.20 3.95
C ARG A 23 -6.88 -18.48 2.56
N GLY A 24 -5.74 -17.89 2.19
CA GLY A 24 -4.39 -18.26 2.65
C GLY A 24 -3.36 -18.02 1.51
N PRO A 25 -2.04 -18.05 1.79
CA PRO A 25 -1.04 -17.21 1.13
C PRO A 25 -0.42 -17.84 -0.13
N GLY A 26 -0.31 -17.06 -1.20
CA GLY A 26 0.30 -17.46 -2.47
C GLY A 26 1.04 -16.29 -3.11
N ILE A 27 2.33 -16.49 -3.29
CA ILE A 27 3.37 -15.60 -3.80
C ILE A 27 3.18 -15.40 -5.31
N GLY A 28 3.31 -14.17 -5.86
CA GLY A 28 3.50 -14.00 -7.30
C GLY A 28 3.17 -12.65 -7.93
N GLY A 29 4.22 -11.85 -8.20
CA GLY A 29 4.39 -11.13 -9.49
C GLY A 29 3.78 -9.72 -9.64
N PRO A 30 4.54 -8.74 -10.17
CA PRO A 30 4.04 -7.41 -10.48
C PRO A 30 3.26 -7.46 -11.80
N GLY A 31 1.93 -7.57 -11.71
CA GLY A 31 1.04 -7.61 -12.85
C GLY A 31 -0.29 -7.01 -12.45
N GLY A 32 -0.63 -5.88 -13.09
CA GLY A 32 -1.70 -4.98 -12.71
C GLY A 32 -3.03 -5.66 -12.39
N THR A 33 -3.53 -5.37 -11.20
CA THR A 33 -4.97 -5.26 -10.98
C THR A 33 -5.27 -3.77 -10.89
N ASP A 34 -5.64 -3.18 -12.03
CA ASP A 34 -6.53 -2.03 -12.07
C ASP A 34 -7.85 -2.45 -11.42
N ALA A 35 -7.84 -2.51 -10.09
CA ALA A 35 -9.07 -2.46 -9.33
C ALA A 35 -9.71 -1.11 -9.70
N PRO A 36 -11.00 -1.08 -10.09
CA PRO A 36 -11.68 0.19 -10.20
C PRO A 36 -11.57 0.83 -8.83
N VAL A 37 -10.85 1.96 -8.78
CA VAL A 37 -10.64 2.75 -7.59
C VAL A 37 -11.99 3.33 -7.21
N ALA A 38 -12.79 2.52 -6.53
CA ALA A 38 -13.99 2.92 -5.79
C ALA A 38 -13.53 3.64 -4.52
N GLY A 39 -12.82 4.75 -4.69
CA GLY A 39 -12.28 5.55 -3.61
C GLY A 39 -11.43 6.70 -4.11
N GLY A 40 -11.92 7.93 -3.99
CA GLY A 40 -11.23 9.11 -4.54
C GLY A 40 -9.79 9.28 -4.05
N PHE A 41 -9.06 10.25 -4.60
CA PHE A 41 -7.64 10.54 -4.29
C PHE A 41 -7.27 10.42 -2.80
N GLY A 42 -8.12 10.86 -1.88
CA GLY A 42 -7.87 10.74 -0.43
C GLY A 42 -7.79 9.29 0.08
N GLN A 43 -8.47 8.34 -0.55
CA GLN A 43 -8.44 6.92 -0.22
C GLN A 43 -7.16 6.26 -0.75
N LEU A 44 -6.69 6.67 -1.92
CA LEU A 44 -5.38 6.30 -2.46
C LEU A 44 -4.25 6.80 -1.53
N VAL A 45 -4.30 8.08 -1.14
CA VAL A 45 -3.31 8.65 -0.20
C VAL A 45 -3.35 7.96 1.15
N ARG A 46 -4.53 7.63 1.66
CA ARG A 46 -4.68 6.87 2.91
C ARG A 46 -4.08 5.47 2.82
N GLY A 47 -4.24 4.80 1.67
CA GLY A 47 -3.58 3.53 1.37
C GLY A 47 -2.07 3.66 1.41
N MET A 48 -1.51 4.63 0.65
CA MET A 48 -0.06 4.88 0.61
C MET A 48 0.54 5.18 1.99
N VAL A 49 -0.16 5.96 2.83
CA VAL A 49 0.28 6.24 4.21
C VAL A 49 0.25 4.98 5.07
N GLY A 50 -0.77 4.13 4.91
CA GLY A 50 -0.86 2.85 5.60
C GLY A 50 0.28 1.90 5.23
N ASP A 51 0.59 1.81 3.92
CA ASP A 51 1.67 0.98 3.40
C ASP A 51 3.04 1.48 3.88
N ALA A 52 3.29 2.80 3.86
CA ALA A 52 4.51 3.40 4.39
C ALA A 52 4.69 3.08 5.89
N SER A 53 3.62 3.19 6.69
CA SER A 53 3.67 2.83 8.11
C SER A 53 3.97 1.35 8.35
N SER A 54 3.42 0.47 7.51
CA SER A 54 3.69 -0.97 7.56
C SER A 54 5.16 -1.28 7.24
N SER A 55 5.69 -0.66 6.18
CA SER A 55 7.10 -0.80 5.78
C SER A 55 8.07 -0.32 6.88
N LEU A 56 7.75 0.79 7.53
CA LEU A 56 8.55 1.30 8.67
C LEU A 56 8.57 0.30 9.84
N LYS A 57 7.42 -0.26 10.22
CA LYS A 57 7.36 -1.28 11.28
C LYS A 57 8.13 -2.55 10.91
N ALA A 58 8.09 -2.95 9.65
CA ALA A 58 8.85 -4.09 9.16
C ALA A 58 10.37 -3.83 9.28
N ALA A 59 10.83 -2.63 8.92
CA ALA A 59 12.21 -2.20 9.08
C ALA A 59 12.64 -2.17 10.56
N GLU A 60 11.82 -1.61 11.46
CA GLU A 60 12.07 -1.64 12.91
C GLU A 60 12.19 -3.07 13.46
N THR A 61 11.34 -3.98 12.98
CA THR A 61 11.38 -5.39 13.37
C THR A 61 12.65 -6.08 12.86
N ALA A 62 13.10 -5.75 11.64
CA ALA A 62 14.36 -6.25 11.12
C ALA A 62 15.57 -5.71 11.91
N SER A 63 15.60 -4.40 12.22
CA SER A 63 16.64 -3.79 13.06
C SER A 63 16.69 -4.37 14.48
N THR A 64 15.54 -4.63 15.10
CA THR A 64 15.50 -5.25 16.44
C THR A 64 16.02 -6.69 16.43
N ARG A 65 15.72 -7.47 15.38
CA ARG A 65 16.32 -8.82 15.21
C ARG A 65 17.82 -8.77 14.96
N GLN A 66 18.31 -7.75 14.24
CA GLN A 66 19.74 -7.52 14.03
C GLN A 66 20.46 -7.23 15.34
N ILE A 67 19.92 -6.33 16.17
CA ILE A 67 20.49 -6.00 17.48
C ILE A 67 20.48 -7.22 18.41
N ALA A 68 19.50 -8.11 18.27
CA ALA A 68 19.43 -9.38 18.99
C ALA A 68 20.41 -10.46 18.47
N GLY A 69 21.24 -10.15 17.47
CA GLY A 69 22.22 -11.08 16.87
C GLY A 69 21.61 -12.18 16.00
N LYS A 70 20.34 -12.03 15.62
CA LYS A 70 19.56 -13.04 14.85
C LYS A 70 19.13 -12.55 13.47
N GLY A 71 19.59 -11.37 13.05
CA GLY A 71 19.32 -10.79 11.74
C GLY A 71 20.55 -10.80 10.85
N ASP A 72 20.33 -10.66 9.54
CA ASP A 72 21.38 -10.37 8.56
C ASP A 72 21.42 -8.85 8.26
N LEU A 73 22.61 -8.30 8.13
CA LEU A 73 22.83 -6.85 7.90
C LEU A 73 22.26 -6.43 6.53
N ILE A 74 22.24 -7.36 5.58
CA ILE A 74 21.69 -7.19 4.23
C ILE A 74 20.17 -7.01 4.27
N ASP A 75 19.47 -7.72 5.16
CA ASP A 75 18.02 -7.61 5.32
C ASP A 75 17.61 -6.24 5.88
N VAL A 76 18.42 -5.70 6.79
CA VAL A 76 18.18 -4.36 7.35
C VAL A 76 18.31 -3.28 6.28
N VAL A 77 19.38 -3.32 5.48
CA VAL A 77 19.61 -2.33 4.40
C VAL A 77 18.53 -2.45 3.32
N THR A 78 18.11 -3.67 2.98
CA THR A 78 17.02 -3.91 2.03
C THR A 78 15.69 -3.37 2.54
N ALA A 79 15.37 -3.60 3.82
CA ALA A 79 14.17 -3.07 4.45
C ALA A 79 14.20 -1.53 4.55
N MET A 80 15.36 -0.94 4.83
CA MET A 80 15.53 0.52 4.83
C MET A 80 15.35 1.12 3.44
N GLY A 81 15.95 0.52 2.41
CA GLY A 81 15.79 0.98 1.03
C GLY A 81 14.33 0.96 0.56
N ALA A 82 13.57 -0.09 0.93
CA ALA A 82 12.15 -0.16 0.64
C ALA A 82 11.34 0.92 1.38
N ALA A 83 11.69 1.22 2.64
CA ALA A 83 11.05 2.27 3.43
C ALA A 83 11.34 3.68 2.89
N GLU A 84 12.56 3.92 2.40
CA GLU A 84 12.99 5.22 1.86
C GLU A 84 12.23 5.57 0.57
N VAL A 85 12.06 4.61 -0.34
CA VAL A 85 11.26 4.80 -1.58
C VAL A 85 9.79 5.10 -1.27
N ALA A 86 9.21 4.40 -0.29
CA ALA A 86 7.83 4.66 0.14
C ALA A 86 7.69 6.05 0.77
N LEU A 87 8.65 6.46 1.60
CA LEU A 87 8.67 7.77 2.23
C LEU A 87 8.79 8.90 1.20
N ASP A 88 9.69 8.77 0.22
CA ASP A 88 9.89 9.78 -0.84
C ASP A 88 8.60 10.02 -1.64
N THR A 89 7.87 8.95 -1.94
CA THR A 89 6.57 9.03 -2.61
C THR A 89 5.53 9.78 -1.77
N VAL A 90 5.49 9.52 -0.46
CA VAL A 90 4.57 10.21 0.46
C VAL A 90 4.92 11.69 0.58
N VAL A 91 6.21 12.03 0.65
CA VAL A 91 6.68 13.42 0.69
C VAL A 91 6.32 14.16 -0.59
N ALA A 92 6.53 13.55 -1.77
CA ALA A 92 6.15 14.13 -3.04
C ALA A 92 4.63 14.45 -3.12
N VAL A 93 3.78 13.56 -2.62
CA VAL A 93 2.34 13.80 -2.52
C VAL A 93 2.02 14.94 -1.55
N ARG A 94 2.67 14.96 -0.38
CA ARG A 94 2.50 16.02 0.62
C ARG A 94 2.89 17.38 0.07
N ASP A 95 4.01 17.47 -0.64
CA ASP A 95 4.49 18.71 -1.24
C ASP A 95 3.58 19.17 -2.39
N ARG A 96 3.03 18.25 -3.19
CA ARG A 96 2.06 18.58 -4.23
C ARG A 96 0.76 19.15 -3.67
N VAL A 97 0.27 18.59 -2.57
CA VAL A 97 -0.95 19.07 -1.89
C VAL A 97 -0.72 20.45 -1.25
N VAL A 98 0.42 20.65 -0.60
CA VAL A 98 0.78 21.95 -0.01
C VAL A 98 0.89 23.02 -1.10
N ASN A 99 1.53 22.72 -2.23
CA ASN A 99 1.65 23.66 -3.35
C ASN A 99 0.27 24.03 -3.92
N ALA A 100 -0.61 23.05 -4.16
CA ALA A 100 -1.97 23.30 -4.65
C ALA A 100 -2.79 24.18 -3.67
N TYR A 101 -2.64 23.98 -2.36
CA TYR A 101 -3.27 24.85 -1.36
C TYR A 101 -2.70 26.27 -1.39
N SER A 102 -1.37 26.40 -1.50
CA SER A 102 -0.70 27.70 -1.58
C SER A 102 -1.07 28.50 -2.84
N GLU A 103 -1.32 27.80 -3.96
CA GLU A 103 -1.72 28.39 -5.24
C GLU A 103 -3.15 28.92 -5.19
N ILE A 104 -4.08 28.18 -4.57
CA ILE A 104 -5.45 28.65 -4.30
C ILE A 104 -5.43 29.91 -3.42
N MET A 105 -4.61 29.91 -2.36
CA MET A 105 -4.47 31.06 -1.45
C MET A 105 -3.86 32.29 -2.14
N ARG A 106 -2.94 32.10 -3.09
CA ARG A 106 -2.33 33.19 -3.88
C ARG A 106 -3.26 33.78 -4.93
N MET A 107 -4.32 33.07 -5.31
CA MET A 107 -5.33 33.54 -6.26
C MET A 107 -6.50 34.26 -5.57
N GLN A 108 -6.67 34.08 -4.25
CA GLN A 108 -7.63 34.84 -3.44
C GLN A 108 -6.99 36.10 -2.82
N ILE A 109 -6.72 37.09 -3.68
CA ILE A 109 -6.84 38.51 -3.38
C ILE A 109 -7.46 39.22 -4.57
#